data_AF-A0A0F9ECJ2-F1
#
_entry.id   AF-A0A0F9ECJ2-F1
#
_cell.length_a   1.000
_cell.length_b   1.000
_cell.length_c   1.000
_cell.angle_alpha   90.00
_cell.angle_beta   90.00
_cell.angle_gamma   90.00
#
_symmetry.space_group_name_H-M   'P 1'
#
loop_
_entity.id
_entity.type
_entity.pdbx_description
1 polymer ?
#
loop_
_entity_poly.entity_id
_entity_poly.type
_entity_poly.pdbx_seq_one_letter_code
_entity_poly.pdbx_strand_id
1 'polypeptide(L)'
;LNMHPGKLPADCLMGWAMTEFEYNDSVDNVLSNMIYLGKMACFTKWMLPEEPDSLIMGFTRGQMTFCKNNEAKMWEYIVENKILFETGRISIQKYTGEGPFTSDFTPESPARVSVWLGWRIVEEYLRRNPEVKLKDLMTDDDYQKILTLSKYNP
;
A
#
# COMPACT_ATOMS: atom_id res chain seq x y z
N LEU A 1 -20.11 4.70 -1.40
CA LEU A 1 -19.11 5.42 -2.23
C LEU A 1 -17.93 5.76 -1.35
N ASN A 2 -16.70 5.57 -1.84
CA ASN A 2 -15.48 5.93 -1.08
C ASN A 2 -15.36 7.46 -0.89
N MET A 3 -15.96 8.24 -1.78
CA MET A 3 -16.01 9.70 -1.67
C MET A 3 -17.06 10.14 -0.63
N HIS A 4 -16.63 10.55 0.56
CA HIS A 4 -17.49 11.08 1.62
C HIS A 4 -16.73 12.02 2.58
N PRO A 5 -17.41 12.86 3.39
CA PRO A 5 -16.74 13.92 4.16
C PRO A 5 -15.63 13.44 5.12
N GLY A 6 -15.84 12.30 5.80
CA GLY A 6 -14.81 11.72 6.67
C GLY A 6 -13.50 11.30 5.96
N LYS A 7 -13.49 11.23 4.62
CA LYS A 7 -12.28 10.92 3.85
C LYS A 7 -11.47 12.14 3.45
N LEU A 8 -12.03 13.35 3.57
CA LEU A 8 -11.39 14.58 3.12
C LEU A 8 -9.97 14.78 3.70
N PRO A 9 -9.73 14.63 5.02
CA PRO A 9 -8.38 14.82 5.55
C PRO A 9 -7.36 13.85 4.95
N ALA A 10 -7.72 12.57 4.89
CA ALA A 10 -6.85 11.52 4.35
C ALA A 10 -6.60 11.71 2.84
N ASP A 11 -7.63 12.02 2.06
CA ASP A 11 -7.51 12.19 0.61
C ASP A 11 -6.70 13.43 0.24
N CYS A 12 -6.95 14.57 0.90
CA CYS A 12 -6.18 15.79 0.67
C CYS A 12 -4.70 15.59 1.00
N LEU A 13 -4.41 14.96 2.14
CA LEU A 13 -3.04 14.74 2.56
C LEU A 13 -2.33 13.70 1.70
N MET A 14 -3.01 12.63 1.31
CA MET A 14 -2.44 11.63 0.40
C MET A 14 -2.17 12.21 -0.98
N GLY A 15 -3.10 13.03 -1.50
CA GLY A 15 -2.90 13.76 -2.75
C GLY A 15 -1.69 14.69 -2.68
N TRP A 16 -1.57 15.48 -1.60
CA TRP A 16 -0.40 16.32 -1.39
C TRP A 16 0.91 15.52 -1.27
N ALA A 17 0.91 14.42 -0.51
CA ALA A 17 2.07 13.55 -0.36
C ALA A 17 2.56 13.00 -1.71
N MET A 18 1.63 12.61 -2.60
CA MET A 18 1.97 12.15 -3.95
C MET A 18 2.56 13.25 -4.84
N THR A 19 2.26 14.53 -4.57
CA THR A 19 2.87 15.66 -5.28
C THR A 19 4.25 16.02 -4.75
N GLU A 20 4.48 15.84 -3.45
CA GLU A 20 5.77 16.13 -2.81
C GLU A 20 6.78 15.00 -3.02
N PHE A 21 6.30 13.76 -2.97
CA PHE A 21 7.09 12.54 -3.12
C PHE A 21 6.63 11.84 -4.40
N GLU A 22 7.07 12.35 -5.55
CA GLU A 22 6.71 11.78 -6.84
C GLU A 22 7.21 10.33 -6.97
N TYR A 23 6.44 9.49 -7.64
CA TYR A 23 6.91 8.16 -8.00
C TYR A 23 8.04 8.27 -9.02
N ASN A 24 9.26 7.96 -8.57
CA ASN A 24 10.44 7.95 -9.41
C ASN A 24 11.19 6.63 -9.19
N ASP A 25 10.99 5.68 -10.10
CA ASP A 25 11.74 4.44 -10.10
C ASP A 25 12.31 4.15 -11.48
N SER A 26 13.53 3.63 -11.48
CA SER A 26 14.16 2.98 -12.62
C SER A 26 13.44 1.69 -13.04
N VAL A 27 12.69 1.05 -12.13
CA VAL A 27 11.93 -0.19 -12.36
C VAL A 27 10.45 0.03 -12.05
N ASP A 28 9.62 0.09 -13.10
CA ASP A 28 8.17 0.23 -12.93
C ASP A 28 7.45 -1.13 -12.95
N ASN A 29 7.23 -1.70 -11.76
CA ASN A 29 6.53 -2.96 -11.56
C ASN A 29 5.48 -2.88 -10.43
N VAL A 30 4.73 -3.97 -10.22
CA VAL A 30 3.69 -4.04 -9.18
C VAL A 30 4.27 -3.80 -7.78
N LEU A 31 5.43 -4.37 -7.44
CA LEU A 31 6.07 -4.19 -6.14
C LEU A 31 6.40 -2.72 -5.84
N SER A 32 7.06 -2.03 -6.78
CA SER A 32 7.43 -0.62 -6.64
C SER A 32 6.18 0.24 -6.40
N ASN A 33 5.11 0.00 -7.16
CA ASN A 33 3.83 0.69 -6.97
C ASN A 33 3.15 0.35 -5.62
N MET A 34 3.20 -0.92 -5.19
CA MET A 34 2.65 -1.33 -3.89
C MET A 34 3.34 -0.59 -2.75
N ILE A 35 4.67 -0.57 -2.73
CA ILE A 35 5.45 0.05 -1.65
C ILE A 35 5.36 1.57 -1.73
N TYR A 36 5.41 2.17 -2.92
CA TYR A 36 5.21 3.61 -3.10
C TYR A 36 3.87 4.07 -2.51
N LEU A 37 2.77 3.43 -2.90
CA LEU A 37 1.44 3.77 -2.38
C LEU A 37 1.33 3.41 -0.88
N GLY A 38 2.04 2.39 -0.42
CA GLY A 38 2.17 2.03 1.00
C GLY A 38 2.91 3.10 1.82
N LYS A 39 3.96 3.72 1.27
CA LYS A 39 4.67 4.88 1.86
C LYS A 39 3.72 6.07 1.96
N MET A 40 2.91 6.34 0.94
CA MET A 40 1.89 7.40 0.99
C MET A 40 0.89 7.14 2.12
N ALA A 41 0.38 5.91 2.25
CA ALA A 41 -0.52 5.53 3.35
C ALA A 41 0.14 5.68 4.73
N CYS A 42 1.41 5.26 4.87
CA CYS A 42 2.19 5.43 6.09
C CYS A 42 2.36 6.91 6.44
N PHE A 43 2.74 7.74 5.48
CA PHE A 43 2.86 9.19 5.65
C PHE A 43 1.55 9.82 6.11
N THR A 44 0.44 9.49 5.44
CA THR A 44 -0.88 9.99 5.79
C THR A 44 -1.25 9.59 7.22
N LYS A 45 -1.01 8.33 7.61
CA LYS A 45 -1.24 7.87 8.99
C LYS A 45 -0.37 8.59 10.01
N TRP A 46 0.89 8.89 9.67
CA TRP A 46 1.80 9.59 10.57
C TRP A 46 1.33 11.01 10.87
N MET A 47 0.81 11.72 9.88
CA MET A 47 0.28 13.08 10.04
C MET A 47 -1.13 13.10 10.65
N LEU A 48 -1.90 12.02 10.49
CA LEU A 48 -3.25 11.85 11.02
C LEU A 48 -3.33 10.63 11.96
N PRO A 49 -2.61 10.64 13.10
CA PRO A 49 -2.44 9.45 13.95
C PRO A 49 -3.76 8.93 14.53
N GLU A 50 -4.70 9.83 14.83
CA GLU A 50 -6.03 9.50 15.39
C GLU A 50 -7.02 9.04 14.31
N GLU A 51 -6.69 9.19 13.03
CA GLU A 51 -7.58 8.83 11.93
C GLU A 51 -7.65 7.30 11.77
N PRO A 52 -8.85 6.70 11.68
CA PRO A 52 -9.00 5.28 11.43
C PRO A 52 -8.31 4.82 10.14
N ASP A 53 -7.62 3.67 10.18
CA ASP A 53 -6.94 3.11 9.00
C ASP A 53 -7.88 2.87 7.81
N SER A 54 -9.16 2.59 8.09
CA SER A 54 -10.22 2.51 7.07
C SER A 54 -10.38 3.80 6.29
N LEU A 55 -10.20 4.95 6.94
CA LEU A 55 -10.27 6.27 6.31
C LEU A 55 -8.95 6.63 5.63
N ILE A 56 -7.79 6.16 6.12
CA ILE A 56 -6.53 6.26 5.37
C ILE A 56 -6.65 5.49 4.04
N MET A 57 -7.12 4.25 4.09
CA MET A 57 -7.18 3.35 2.91
C MET A 57 -8.40 3.56 2.01
N GLY A 58 -9.46 4.20 2.52
CA GLY A 58 -10.75 4.25 1.83
C GLY A 58 -11.48 2.91 1.80
N PHE A 59 -11.28 2.10 2.83
CA PHE A 59 -11.89 0.78 2.97
C PHE A 59 -13.08 0.82 3.91
N THR A 60 -14.10 0.03 3.61
CA THR A 60 -15.14 -0.28 4.59
C THR A 60 -14.56 -1.12 5.74
N ARG A 61 -15.26 -1.17 6.87
CA ARG A 61 -14.89 -2.07 7.98
C ARG A 61 -14.78 -3.52 7.52
N GLY A 62 -15.69 -3.98 6.66
CA GLY A 62 -15.67 -5.35 6.11
C GLY A 62 -14.40 -5.62 5.29
N GLN A 63 -14.01 -4.68 4.43
CA GLN A 63 -12.78 -4.77 3.65
C GLN A 63 -11.52 -4.76 4.52
N MET A 64 -11.49 -3.94 5.59
CA MET A 64 -10.38 -3.99 6.56
C MET A 64 -10.28 -5.34 7.26
N THR A 65 -11.41 -5.92 7.67
CA THR A 65 -11.45 -7.26 8.27
C THR A 65 -11.02 -8.32 7.27
N PHE A 66 -11.45 -8.23 6.00
CA PHE A 66 -11.01 -9.12 4.94
C PHE A 66 -9.49 -9.10 4.78
N CYS A 67 -8.88 -7.91 4.70
CA CYS A 67 -7.43 -7.78 4.54
C CYS A 67 -6.69 -8.47 5.69
N LYS A 68 -7.09 -8.19 6.93
CA LYS A 68 -6.46 -8.77 8.13
C LYS A 68 -6.60 -10.30 8.18
N ASN A 69 -7.76 -10.83 7.80
CA ASN A 69 -8.03 -12.27 7.85
C ASN A 69 -7.36 -13.05 6.72
N ASN A 70 -6.99 -12.38 5.62
CA ASN A 70 -6.46 -13.02 4.42
C ASN A 70 -5.03 -12.57 4.07
N GLU A 71 -4.37 -11.78 4.94
CA GLU A 71 -3.05 -11.18 4.70
C GLU A 71 -2.02 -12.21 4.19
N ALA A 72 -1.85 -13.31 4.91
CA ALA A 72 -0.94 -14.39 4.53
C ALA A 72 -1.28 -15.02 3.18
N LYS A 73 -2.56 -15.34 2.94
CA LYS A 73 -3.01 -15.97 1.68
C LYS A 73 -2.85 -15.05 0.48
N MET A 74 -3.12 -13.75 0.65
CA MET A 74 -2.95 -12.76 -0.42
C MET A 74 -1.47 -12.55 -0.74
N TRP A 75 -0.62 -12.52 0.29
CA TRP A 75 0.82 -12.44 0.12
C TRP A 75 1.39 -13.67 -0.60
N GLU A 76 1.01 -14.88 -0.16
CA GLU A 76 1.37 -16.15 -0.78
C GLU A 76 1.02 -16.15 -2.26
N TYR A 77 -0.23 -15.81 -2.60
CA TYR A 77 -0.69 -15.72 -3.99
C TYR A 77 0.18 -14.77 -4.84
N ILE A 78 0.48 -13.58 -4.33
CA ILE A 78 1.28 -12.57 -5.04
C ILE A 78 2.71 -13.09 -5.30
N VAL A 79 3.31 -13.76 -4.33
CA VAL A 79 4.67 -14.30 -4.43
C VAL A 79 4.73 -15.50 -5.37
N GLU A 80 3.85 -16.48 -5.20
CA GLU A 80 3.82 -17.72 -5.99
C GLU A 80 3.59 -17.44 -7.48
N ASN A 81 2.72 -16.48 -7.79
CA ASN A 81 2.41 -16.08 -9.16
C ASN A 81 3.41 -15.05 -9.73
N LYS A 82 4.47 -14.69 -8.98
CA LYS A 82 5.48 -13.71 -9.38
C LYS A 82 4.92 -12.34 -9.75
N ILE A 83 3.75 -11.99 -9.18
CA ILE A 83 3.00 -10.76 -9.48
C ILE A 83 3.84 -9.51 -9.16
N LEU A 84 4.66 -9.57 -8.11
CA LEU A 84 5.57 -8.50 -7.70
C LEU A 84 6.42 -7.95 -8.86
N PHE A 85 6.81 -8.81 -9.80
CA PHE A 85 7.69 -8.48 -10.91
C PHE A 85 6.93 -8.16 -12.21
N GLU A 86 5.60 -8.25 -12.22
CA GLU A 86 4.81 -7.86 -13.38
C GLU A 86 5.00 -6.36 -13.66
N THR A 87 5.21 -6.06 -14.94
CA THR A 87 5.37 -4.70 -15.44
C THR A 87 4.22 -4.33 -16.35
N GLY A 88 4.10 -3.04 -16.67
CA GLY A 88 3.10 -2.53 -17.59
C GLY A 88 1.84 -2.03 -16.90
N ARG A 89 1.29 -0.95 -17.45
CA ARG A 89 0.21 -0.17 -16.85
C ARG A 89 -1.04 -0.99 -16.52
N ILE A 90 -1.38 -1.99 -17.34
CA ILE A 90 -2.58 -2.82 -17.12
C ILE A 90 -2.41 -3.70 -15.87
N SER A 91 -1.29 -4.42 -15.77
CA SER A 91 -0.98 -5.25 -14.60
C SER A 91 -0.86 -4.42 -13.34
N ILE A 92 -0.11 -3.31 -13.39
CA ILE A 92 0.03 -2.39 -12.26
C ILE A 92 -1.35 -1.90 -11.80
N GLN A 93 -2.16 -1.36 -12.72
CA GLN A 93 -3.49 -0.87 -12.38
C GLN A 93 -4.41 -1.95 -11.82
N LYS A 94 -4.31 -3.19 -12.31
CA LYS A 94 -5.10 -4.34 -11.82
C LYS A 94 -4.88 -4.60 -10.33
N TYR A 95 -3.63 -4.49 -9.86
CA TYR A 95 -3.26 -4.85 -8.49
C TYR A 95 -3.19 -3.66 -7.52
N THR A 96 -2.88 -2.45 -8.01
CA THR A 96 -2.65 -1.28 -7.14
C THR A 96 -3.70 -0.17 -7.31
N GLY A 97 -4.47 -0.22 -8.41
CA GLY A 97 -5.42 0.81 -8.79
C GLY A 97 -6.78 0.71 -8.12
N GLU A 98 -7.64 1.70 -8.41
CA GLU A 98 -9.03 1.68 -7.96
C GLU A 98 -9.90 0.72 -8.77
N GLY A 99 -10.97 0.24 -8.15
CA GLY A 99 -11.94 -0.69 -8.72
C GLY A 99 -12.93 -1.21 -7.68
N PRO A 100 -13.87 -2.09 -8.06
CA PRO A 100 -14.81 -2.70 -7.10
C PRO A 100 -14.13 -3.77 -6.22
N PHE A 101 -13.23 -4.56 -6.81
CA PHE A 101 -12.42 -5.60 -6.17
C PHE A 101 -11.19 -5.89 -7.04
N THR A 102 -10.18 -6.58 -6.49
CA THR A 102 -9.04 -7.07 -7.27
C THR A 102 -9.39 -8.44 -7.85
N SER A 103 -9.36 -8.57 -9.17
CA SER A 103 -10.04 -9.66 -9.88
C SER A 103 -9.53 -11.07 -9.63
N ASP A 104 -8.29 -11.22 -9.14
CA ASP A 104 -7.74 -12.54 -8.80
C ASP A 104 -8.07 -12.98 -7.37
N PHE A 105 -8.64 -12.10 -6.56
CA PHE A 105 -9.14 -12.41 -5.22
C PHE A 105 -10.66 -12.55 -5.23
N THR A 106 -11.23 -12.94 -4.09
CA THR A 106 -12.69 -13.06 -3.98
C THR A 106 -13.36 -11.68 -4.10
N PRO A 107 -14.65 -11.59 -4.49
CA PRO A 107 -15.34 -10.30 -4.62
C PRO A 107 -15.40 -9.45 -3.34
N GLU A 108 -15.14 -10.07 -2.19
CA GLU A 108 -15.02 -9.37 -0.90
C GLU A 108 -13.70 -8.59 -0.76
N SER A 109 -12.70 -8.85 -1.60
CA SER A 109 -11.44 -8.13 -1.62
C SER A 109 -11.63 -6.68 -2.05
N PRO A 110 -11.03 -5.70 -1.36
CA PRO A 110 -10.95 -4.34 -1.89
C PRO A 110 -10.06 -4.32 -3.14
N ALA A 111 -10.28 -3.35 -4.05
CA ALA A 111 -9.45 -3.21 -5.26
C ALA A 111 -8.00 -2.81 -5.00
N ARG A 112 -7.74 -2.09 -3.90
CA ARG A 112 -6.39 -1.64 -3.50
C ARG A 112 -5.75 -2.57 -2.47
N VAL A 113 -6.05 -3.87 -2.52
CA VAL A 113 -5.56 -4.82 -1.51
C VAL A 113 -4.04 -4.94 -1.52
N SER A 114 -3.41 -4.87 -2.70
CA SER A 114 -1.95 -4.89 -2.82
C SER A 114 -1.31 -3.62 -2.26
N VAL A 115 -2.01 -2.48 -2.29
CA VAL A 115 -1.56 -1.25 -1.60
C VAL A 115 -1.60 -1.43 -0.09
N TRP A 116 -2.65 -2.08 0.42
CA TRP A 116 -2.73 -2.39 1.85
C TRP A 116 -1.55 -3.28 2.29
N LEU A 117 -1.22 -4.33 1.51
CA LEU A 117 -0.03 -5.15 1.73
C LEU A 117 1.26 -4.32 1.63
N GLY A 118 1.37 -3.43 0.65
CA GLY A 118 2.48 -2.47 0.54
C GLY A 118 2.65 -1.62 1.80
N TRP A 119 1.54 -1.17 2.40
CA TRP A 119 1.58 -0.45 3.68
C TRP A 119 2.03 -1.35 4.84
N ARG A 120 1.57 -2.62 4.91
CA ARG A 120 2.05 -3.59 5.93
C ARG A 120 3.56 -3.85 5.80
N ILE A 121 4.08 -3.97 4.58
CA ILE A 121 5.52 -4.09 4.30
C ILE A 121 6.28 -2.89 4.85
N VAL A 122 5.80 -1.67 4.59
CA VAL A 122 6.42 -0.43 5.09
C VAL A 122 6.40 -0.35 6.62
N GLU A 123 5.30 -0.77 7.26
CA GLU A 123 5.23 -0.81 8.73
C GLU A 123 6.22 -1.82 9.32
N GLU A 124 6.29 -3.02 8.74
CA GLU A 124 7.23 -4.05 9.18
C GLU A 124 8.69 -3.62 8.95
N TYR A 125 8.95 -2.91 7.85
CA TYR A 125 10.24 -2.25 7.60
C TYR A 125 10.60 -1.26 8.71
N LEU A 126 9.71 -0.31 9.03
CA LEU A 126 9.97 0.67 10.10
C LEU A 126 10.12 0.00 11.47
N ARG A 127 9.33 -1.05 11.75
CA ARG A 127 9.42 -1.82 13.01
C ARG A 127 10.79 -2.48 13.17
N ARG A 128 11.41 -2.93 12.08
CA ARG A 128 12.72 -3.59 12.08
C ARG A 128 13.91 -2.65 11.98
N ASN A 129 13.68 -1.42 11.51
CA ASN A 129 14.70 -0.41 11.30
C ASN A 129 14.28 0.87 12.07
N PRO A 130 14.24 0.83 13.42
CA PRO A 130 13.69 1.91 14.25
C PRO A 130 14.47 3.23 14.17
N GLU A 131 15.68 3.21 13.62
CA GLU A 131 16.50 4.38 13.32
C GLU A 131 16.02 5.17 12.09
N VAL A 132 15.26 4.53 11.19
CA VAL A 132 14.73 5.16 9.98
C VAL A 132 13.66 6.17 10.37
N LYS A 133 13.88 7.44 10.01
CA LYS A 133 12.89 8.50 10.22
C LYS A 133 11.93 8.58 9.05
N LEU A 134 10.78 9.20 9.27
CA LEU A 134 9.78 9.40 8.22
C LEU A 134 10.39 10.03 6.95
N LYS A 135 11.22 11.08 7.11
CA LYS A 135 11.87 11.73 5.96
C LYS A 135 12.72 10.74 5.16
N ASP A 136 13.53 9.93 5.85
CA ASP A 136 14.41 8.95 5.21
C ASP A 136 13.58 7.92 4.44
N LEU A 137 12.50 7.40 5.03
CA LEU A 137 11.55 6.52 4.35
C LEU A 137 10.98 7.18 3.09
N MET A 138 10.50 8.42 3.19
CA MET A 138 9.81 9.08 2.08
C MET A 138 10.74 9.34 0.90
N THR A 139 12.02 9.63 1.14
CA THR A 139 13.04 9.84 0.11
C THR A 139 13.76 8.56 -0.34
N ASP A 140 13.37 7.40 0.19
CA ASP A 140 13.96 6.11 -0.17
C ASP A 140 13.18 5.46 -1.32
N ASP A 141 13.72 5.55 -2.52
CA ASP A 141 13.11 5.01 -3.74
C ASP A 141 13.58 3.57 -4.05
N ASP A 142 14.39 2.97 -3.17
CA ASP A 142 14.77 1.57 -3.26
C ASP A 142 13.69 0.68 -2.63
N TYR A 143 12.59 0.49 -3.36
CA TYR A 143 11.46 -0.32 -2.90
C TYR A 143 11.83 -1.80 -2.69
N GLN A 144 12.77 -2.32 -3.49
CA GLN A 144 13.27 -3.68 -3.32
C GLN A 144 14.02 -3.84 -1.99
N LYS A 145 14.82 -2.85 -1.60
CA LYS A 145 15.46 -2.80 -0.28
C LYS A 145 14.43 -2.74 0.84
N ILE A 146 13.38 -1.92 0.71
CA ILE A 146 12.30 -1.83 1.71
C ILE A 146 11.65 -3.20 1.91
N LEU A 147 11.28 -3.91 0.83
CA LEU A 147 10.77 -5.28 0.94
C LEU A 147 11.77 -6.21 1.61
N THR A 148 13.03 -6.18 1.18
CA THR A 148 14.07 -7.09 1.68
C THR A 148 14.33 -6.89 3.18
N LEU A 149 14.46 -5.65 3.62
CA LEU A 149 14.74 -5.30 5.02
C LEU A 149 13.51 -5.43 5.93
N SER A 150 12.30 -5.37 5.38
CA SER A 150 11.08 -5.71 6.12
C SER A 150 11.02 -7.17 6.54
N LYS A 151 11.69 -8.09 5.81
CA LYS A 151 11.52 -9.55 6.00
C LYS A 151 10.04 -9.95 6.07
N TYR A 152 9.20 -9.28 5.29
CA TYR A 152 7.76 -9.44 5.33
C TYR A 152 7.36 -10.87 4.97
N ASN A 153 6.72 -11.54 5.92
CA ASN A 153 6.26 -12.92 5.82
C ASN A 153 5.11 -13.13 6.85
N PRO A 154 3.92 -12.58 6.57
CA PRO A 154 2.76 -12.58 7.48
C PRO A 154 2.12 -13.96 7.66
#